data_AF-A0A7S2KSG8-F1
#
_entry.id   AF-A0A7S2KSG8-F1
#
_cell.length_a   1.000
_cell.length_b   1.000
_cell.length_c   1.000
_cell.angle_alpha   90.00
_cell.angle_beta   90.00
_cell.angle_gamma   90.00
#
_symmetry.space_group_name_H-M   'P 1'
#
loop_
_entity.id
_entity.type
_entity.pdbx_description
1 polymer ?
#
loop_
_entity_poly.entity_id
_entity_poly.type
_entity_poly.pdbx_seq_one_letter_code
_entity_poly.pdbx_strand_id
1 'polypeptide(L)'
;RLRGHAVDVVDPIEASLPLLERPHFAYGSGRAPPMMEDLAAKFKAADAYVMQTPEYNHAPSPALLNTLNHFGASIFAFKPSAIVSYSAGQWGGARAAVGLRP
;
A
#
# COMPACT_ATOMS: atom_id res chain seq x y z
N ARG A 1 -10.60 8.87 20.38
CA ARG A 1 -10.67 10.29 19.91
C ARG A 1 -9.62 10.46 18.82
N LEU A 2 -10.00 10.79 17.60
CA LEU A 2 -9.04 11.09 16.52
C LEU A 2 -8.25 12.34 16.92
N ARG A 3 -6.92 12.29 16.89
CA ARG A 3 -6.02 13.37 17.33
C ARG A 3 -5.92 14.53 16.30
N GLY A 4 -7.01 14.82 15.59
CA GLY A 4 -7.04 15.81 14.51
C GLY A 4 -6.50 15.29 13.17
N HIS A 5 -6.35 13.98 13.00
CA HIS A 5 -5.91 13.37 11.73
C HIS A 5 -7.12 13.00 10.84
N ALA A 6 -7.03 13.32 9.55
CA ALA A 6 -7.86 12.73 8.52
C ALA A 6 -7.28 11.36 8.13
N VAL A 7 -8.14 10.36 7.97
CA VAL A 7 -7.72 8.98 7.68
C VAL A 7 -8.48 8.48 6.46
N ASP A 8 -7.74 8.13 5.43
CA ASP A 8 -8.24 7.39 4.27
C ASP A 8 -7.81 5.94 4.36
N VAL A 9 -8.76 5.02 4.22
CA VAL A 9 -8.50 3.58 4.20
C VAL A 9 -8.51 3.11 2.75
N VAL A 10 -7.46 2.38 2.36
CA VAL A 10 -7.37 1.70 1.06
C VAL A 10 -7.41 0.21 1.33
N ASP A 11 -8.55 -0.42 1.03
CA ASP A 11 -8.69 -1.87 1.03
C ASP A 11 -8.35 -2.41 -0.37
N PRO A 12 -7.33 -3.28 -0.52
CA PRO A 12 -7.01 -3.94 -1.79
C PRO A 12 -8.19 -4.70 -2.42
N ILE A 13 -9.14 -5.21 -1.62
CA ILE A 13 -10.33 -5.92 -2.11
C ILE A 13 -11.30 -4.93 -2.76
N GLU A 14 -11.55 -3.79 -2.12
CA GLU A 14 -12.42 -2.74 -2.65
C GLU A 14 -11.78 -2.01 -3.84
N ALA A 15 -10.46 -1.78 -3.77
CA ALA A 15 -9.69 -1.21 -4.88
C ALA A 15 -9.71 -2.13 -6.11
N SER A 16 -9.77 -3.45 -5.91
CA SER A 16 -9.91 -4.45 -6.98
C SER A 16 -8.95 -4.23 -8.17
N LEU A 17 -7.71 -3.85 -7.86
CA LEU A 17 -6.69 -3.66 -8.89
C LEU A 17 -6.40 -5.01 -9.56
N PRO A 18 -6.21 -5.03 -10.89
CA PRO A 18 -5.80 -6.25 -11.59
C PRO A 18 -4.44 -6.72 -11.05
N LEU A 19 -4.08 -7.97 -11.35
CA LEU A 19 -2.70 -8.38 -11.16
C LEU A 19 -1.80 -7.44 -11.98
N LEU A 20 -0.64 -7.11 -11.41
CA LEU A 20 0.28 -6.15 -12.02
C LEU A 20 0.72 -6.60 -13.41
N GLU A 21 0.12 -6.00 -14.43
CA GLU A 21 0.56 -6.09 -15.83
C GLU A 21 1.27 -4.82 -16.27
N ARG A 22 0.77 -3.66 -15.80
CA ARG A 22 1.31 -2.35 -16.13
C ARG A 22 1.18 -1.40 -14.94
N PRO A 23 2.28 -0.79 -14.48
CA PRO A 23 2.23 0.17 -13.38
C PRO A 23 1.64 1.51 -13.84
N HIS A 24 1.12 2.29 -12.89
CA HIS A 24 0.49 3.61 -13.09
C HIS A 24 1.38 4.56 -13.90
N PHE A 25 2.67 4.65 -13.57
CA PHE A 25 3.62 5.54 -14.24
C PHE A 25 3.97 5.14 -15.68
N ALA A 26 3.55 3.96 -16.14
CA ALA A 26 3.73 3.52 -17.53
C ALA A 26 2.54 3.90 -18.43
N TYR A 27 1.44 4.43 -17.87
CA TYR A 27 0.36 5.01 -18.65
C TYR A 27 0.71 6.45 -19.05
N GLY A 28 0.20 6.87 -20.22
CA GLY A 28 0.17 8.29 -20.55
C GLY A 28 -0.71 9.05 -19.55
N SER A 29 -0.45 10.35 -19.37
CA SER A 29 -1.23 11.21 -18.46
C SER A 29 -2.73 11.08 -18.70
N GLY A 30 -3.50 10.73 -17.66
CA GLY A 30 -4.96 10.57 -17.72
C GLY A 30 -5.44 9.33 -18.48
N ARG A 31 -4.54 8.37 -18.76
CA ARG A 31 -4.85 7.11 -19.45
C ARG A 31 -4.85 5.89 -18.53
N ALA A 32 -4.44 6.03 -17.27
CA ALA A 32 -4.54 4.95 -16.32
C ALA A 32 -6.01 4.69 -15.95
N PRO A 33 -6.35 3.47 -15.52
CA PRO A 33 -7.68 3.17 -14.99
C PRO A 33 -8.08 4.16 -13.89
N PRO A 34 -9.35 4.61 -13.80
CA PRO A 34 -9.79 5.61 -12.83
C PRO A 34 -9.38 5.28 -11.39
N MET A 35 -9.52 4.03 -10.98
CA MET A 35 -9.10 3.57 -9.65
C MET A 35 -7.60 3.77 -9.40
N MET A 36 -6.73 3.55 -10.40
CA MET A 36 -5.30 3.79 -10.25
C MET A 36 -4.98 5.29 -10.15
N GLU A 37 -5.68 6.13 -10.91
CA GLU A 37 -5.52 7.59 -10.82
C GLU A 37 -5.99 8.11 -9.45
N ASP A 38 -7.13 7.64 -8.96
CA ASP A 38 -7.66 8.01 -7.64
C ASP A 38 -6.72 7.60 -6.51
N LEU A 39 -6.18 6.37 -6.57
CA LEU A 39 -5.20 5.89 -5.59
C LEU A 39 -3.87 6.65 -5.70
N ALA A 40 -3.39 6.96 -6.90
CA ALA A 40 -2.19 7.78 -7.08
C ALA A 40 -2.39 9.17 -6.47
N ALA A 41 -3.54 9.81 -6.71
CA ALA A 41 -3.87 11.11 -6.14
C ALA A 41 -3.90 11.04 -4.60
N LYS A 42 -4.58 10.04 -4.03
CA LYS A 42 -4.63 9.80 -2.57
C LYS A 42 -3.24 9.60 -1.98
N PHE A 43 -2.44 8.70 -2.56
CA PHE A 43 -1.09 8.44 -2.09
C PHE A 43 -0.22 9.69 -2.19
N LYS A 44 -0.29 10.45 -3.28
CA LYS A 44 0.48 11.68 -3.42
C LYS A 44 0.08 12.73 -2.38
N ALA A 45 -1.22 12.87 -2.07
CA ALA A 45 -1.74 13.83 -1.12
C ALA A 45 -1.49 13.45 0.36
N ALA A 46 -1.34 12.17 0.66
CA ALA A 46 -1.14 11.70 2.04
C ALA A 46 0.19 12.20 2.64
N ASP A 47 0.13 12.70 3.88
CA ASP A 47 1.31 13.13 4.65
C ASP A 47 2.05 11.97 5.32
N ALA A 48 1.38 10.86 5.55
CA ALA A 48 1.92 9.69 6.24
C ALA A 48 1.22 8.40 5.78
N TYR A 49 1.85 7.25 6.00
CA TYR A 49 1.28 5.94 5.68
C TYR A 49 1.31 4.98 6.86
N VAL A 50 0.32 4.11 6.93
CA VAL A 50 0.33 2.94 7.81
C VAL A 50 0.06 1.72 6.94
N MET A 51 1.08 0.91 6.71
CA MET A 51 0.95 -0.33 5.94
C MET A 51 0.50 -1.45 6.87
N GLN A 52 -0.72 -1.96 6.67
CA GLN A 52 -1.25 -3.06 7.44
C GLN A 52 -1.17 -4.36 6.64
N THR A 53 -0.59 -5.42 7.21
CA THR A 53 -0.49 -6.70 6.53
C THR A 53 -0.58 -7.91 7.47
N PRO A 54 -1.33 -8.96 7.12
CA PRO A 54 -1.06 -10.28 7.67
C PRO A 54 0.29 -10.82 7.18
N GLU A 55 0.88 -11.77 7.90
CA GLU A 55 1.96 -12.63 7.40
C GLU A 55 1.37 -13.81 6.62
N TYR A 56 1.62 -13.84 5.31
CA TYR A 56 1.34 -14.96 4.43
C TYR A 56 2.66 -15.59 3.99
N ASN A 57 2.91 -16.85 4.36
CA ASN A 57 4.13 -17.58 3.97
C ASN A 57 5.43 -16.79 4.23
N HIS A 58 5.51 -16.11 5.38
CA HIS A 58 6.66 -15.28 5.79
C HIS A 58 6.85 -13.99 4.98
N ALA A 59 5.85 -13.59 4.20
CA ALA A 59 5.83 -12.38 3.41
C ALA A 59 4.58 -11.53 3.73
N PRO A 60 4.55 -10.25 3.30
CA PRO A 60 3.33 -9.44 3.29
C PRO A 60 2.23 -10.08 2.44
N SER A 61 1.00 -9.63 2.63
CA SER A 61 -0.12 -10.11 1.85
C SER A 61 0.08 -9.83 0.36
N PRO A 62 -0.19 -10.81 -0.52
CA PRO A 62 -0.09 -10.61 -1.97
C PRO A 62 -0.95 -9.46 -2.47
N ALA A 63 -2.11 -9.22 -1.84
CA ALA A 63 -3.01 -8.12 -2.19
C ALA A 63 -2.39 -6.75 -1.92
N LEU A 64 -1.73 -6.57 -0.77
CA LEU A 64 -0.99 -5.34 -0.47
C LEU A 64 0.18 -5.15 -1.44
N LEU A 65 0.98 -6.19 -1.67
CA LEU A 65 2.13 -6.11 -2.58
C LEU A 65 1.68 -5.79 -4.01
N ASN A 66 0.62 -6.43 -4.50
CA ASN A 66 0.06 -6.13 -5.81
C ASN A 66 -0.36 -4.66 -5.88
N THR A 67 -1.05 -4.14 -4.86
CA THR A 67 -1.47 -2.74 -4.81
C THR A 67 -0.29 -1.77 -4.85
N LEU A 68 0.72 -1.99 -4.00
CA LEU A 68 1.88 -1.10 -3.93
C LEU A 68 2.71 -1.11 -5.21
N ASN A 69 2.90 -2.27 -5.83
CA ASN A 69 3.75 -2.41 -7.02
C ASN A 69 3.17 -1.74 -8.28
N HIS A 70 1.90 -1.31 -8.27
CA HIS A 70 1.36 -0.47 -9.33
C HIS A 70 1.94 0.95 -9.32
N PHE A 71 2.51 1.41 -8.20
CA PHE A 71 2.95 2.78 -8.04
C PHE A 71 4.47 2.88 -7.89
N GLY A 72 5.04 3.96 -8.42
CA GLY A 72 6.48 4.20 -8.30
C GLY A 72 6.86 4.60 -6.88
N ALA A 73 8.02 4.14 -6.41
CA ALA A 73 8.51 4.43 -5.05
C ALA A 73 8.56 5.93 -4.71
N SER A 74 8.72 6.80 -5.71
CA SER A 74 8.76 8.26 -5.55
C SER A 74 7.48 8.85 -4.96
N ILE A 75 6.31 8.22 -5.13
CA ILE A 75 5.04 8.73 -4.58
C ILE A 75 4.99 8.62 -3.05
N PHE A 76 5.76 7.69 -2.49
CA PHE A 76 5.87 7.42 -1.06
C PHE A 76 7.10 8.09 -0.42
N ALA A 77 7.98 8.71 -1.22
CA ALA A 77 9.25 9.22 -0.75
C ALA A 77 9.09 10.38 0.25
N PHE A 78 10.01 10.46 1.21
CA PHE A 78 10.11 11.52 2.23
C PHE A 78 8.89 11.66 3.15
N LYS A 79 8.06 10.62 3.25
CA LYS A 79 6.87 10.61 4.12
C LYS A 79 7.06 9.62 5.26
N PRO A 80 6.69 9.97 6.51
CA PRO A 80 6.71 9.03 7.62
C PRO A 80 5.79 7.83 7.34
N SER A 81 6.27 6.64 7.68
CA SER A 81 5.52 5.40 7.50
C SER A 81 5.59 4.51 8.75
N ALA A 82 4.50 3.83 9.06
CA ALA A 82 4.46 2.74 10.03
C ALA A 82 4.04 1.44 9.36
N ILE A 83 4.45 0.31 9.94
CA ILE A 83 4.03 -1.02 9.51
C ILE A 83 3.32 -1.71 10.67
N VAL A 84 2.13 -2.21 10.41
CA VAL A 84 1.33 -3.01 11.34
C VAL A 84 1.22 -4.40 10.74
N SER A 85 2.03 -5.33 11.24
CA SER A 85 1.93 -6.73 10.85
C SER A 85 1.24 -7.56 11.93
N TYR A 86 0.58 -8.64 11.50
CA TYR A 86 -0.02 -9.61 12.40
C TYR A 86 0.08 -11.05 11.85
N SER A 87 0.11 -12.01 12.76
CA SER A 87 0.08 -13.46 12.47
C SER A 87 -0.41 -14.20 13.71
N ALA A 88 -0.90 -15.42 13.53
CA ALA A 88 -1.28 -16.30 14.64
C ALA A 88 -0.07 -16.82 15.45
N GLY A 89 1.14 -16.75 14.89
CA GLY A 89 2.37 -17.19 15.55
C GLY A 89 2.90 -16.18 16.57
N GLN A 90 3.77 -16.65 17.47
CA GLN A 90 4.39 -15.87 18.55
C GLN A 90 5.11 -14.58 18.09
N TRP A 91 5.52 -14.51 16.83
CA TRP A 91 6.28 -13.39 16.27
C TRP A 91 5.43 -12.31 15.61
N GLY A 92 4.09 -12.43 15.65
CA GLY A 92 3.17 -11.38 15.22
C GLY A 92 3.35 -10.91 13.77
N GLY A 93 3.91 -11.73 12.89
CA GLY A 93 4.15 -11.33 11.50
C GLY A 93 5.43 -10.51 11.27
N ALA A 94 6.45 -10.64 12.14
CA ALA A 94 7.70 -9.90 12.03
C ALA A 94 8.41 -10.07 10.68
N ARG A 95 8.33 -11.26 10.03
CA ARG A 95 8.98 -11.48 8.73
C ARG A 95 8.28 -10.72 7.61
N ALA A 96 6.95 -10.67 7.65
CA ALA A 96 6.18 -9.82 6.75
C ALA A 96 6.55 -8.34 6.91
N ALA A 97 6.67 -7.85 8.16
CA ALA A 97 7.06 -6.46 8.39
C ALA A 97 8.44 -6.13 7.82
N VAL A 98 9.42 -7.03 7.93
CA VAL A 98 10.76 -6.83 7.35
C VAL A 98 10.67 -6.67 5.83
N GLY A 99 9.83 -7.45 5.14
CA GLY A 99 9.65 -7.33 3.69
C GLY A 99 9.02 -6.02 3.22
N LEU A 100 8.39 -5.24 4.11
CA LEU A 100 7.85 -3.90 3.81
C LEU A 100 8.81 -2.78 4.20
N ARG A 101 9.92 -3.09 4.87
CA ARG A 101 10.95 -2.09 5.14
C ARG A 101 11.80 -1.91 3.88
N PRO A 102 12.08 -0.66 3.47
CA PRO A 102 13.03 -0.39 2.39
C PRO A 102 14.46 -0.84 2.75
#